data_AF-A0A1J4YM57-F1
#
_entry.id   AF-A0A1J4YM57-F1
#
_cell.length_a   1.000
_cell.length_b   1.000
_cell.length_c   1.000
_cell.angle_alpha   90.00
_cell.angle_beta   90.00
_cell.angle_gamma   90.00
#
_symmetry.space_group_name_H-M   'P 1'
#
loop_
_entity.id
_entity.type
_entity.pdbx_description
1 polymer ?
#
loop_
_entity_poly.entity_id
_entity_poly.type
_entity_poly.pdbx_seq_one_letter_code
_entity_poly.pdbx_strand_id
1 'polypeptide(L)' 'MSKPAKRAVNLRIDESLTDQAKAMDINLSQTLETSLVEVLREKQKAALLAENGPAVKAYNRRIEKQGLFSDGVRQF' A
#
# COMPACT_ATOMS: atom_id res chain seq x y z
N MET A 1 2.06 12.26 19.15
CA MET A 1 1.78 12.34 17.69
C MET A 1 0.33 12.76 17.52
N SER A 2 0.04 13.81 16.76
CA SER A 2 -1.32 14.35 16.59
C SER A 2 -2.19 13.36 15.78
N LYS A 3 -3.44 13.16 16.22
CA LYS A 3 -4.41 12.31 15.51
C LYS A 3 -4.75 13.02 14.19
N PRO A 4 -4.64 12.35 13.02
CA PRO A 4 -4.94 12.99 11.74
C PRO A 4 -6.38 13.52 11.73
N ALA A 5 -6.58 14.72 11.20
CA ALA A 5 -7.89 15.33 11.12
C ALA A 5 -8.80 14.48 10.21
N LYS A 6 -9.88 13.94 10.78
CA LYS A 6 -10.87 13.18 10.02
C LYS A 6 -11.79 14.13 9.27
N ARG A 7 -12.02 13.87 7.99
CA ARG A 7 -13.01 14.58 7.18
C ARG A 7 -14.26 13.72 7.07
N ALA A 8 -15.43 14.30 7.32
CA ALA A 8 -16.70 13.64 7.04
C ALA A 8 -16.90 13.53 5.52
N VAL A 9 -17.24 12.33 5.04
CA VAL A 9 -17.48 12.05 3.63
C VAL A 9 -18.85 11.37 3.50
N ASN A 10 -19.69 11.89 2.60
CA ASN A 10 -20.98 11.27 2.28
C ASN A 10 -20.78 10.21 1.20
N LEU A 11 -21.31 9.01 1.45
CA LEU A 11 -21.15 7.86 0.58
C LEU A 11 -22.45 7.05 0.55
N ARG A 12 -22.69 6.35 -0.56
CA ARG A 12 -23.84 5.47 -0.74
C ARG A 12 -23.37 4.03 -0.66
N ILE A 13 -23.97 3.25 0.23
CA ILE A 13 -23.74 1.82 0.41
C ILE A 13 -25.08 1.12 0.27
N ASP A 14 -25.04 -0.15 -0.15
CA ASP A 14 -26.21 -1.03 -0.15
C ASP A 14 -26.90 -1.03 1.22
N GLU A 15 -28.22 -0.86 1.20
CA GLU A 15 -29.06 -0.81 2.40
C GLU A 15 -28.99 -2.14 3.16
N SER A 16 -29.05 -3.27 2.45
CA SER A 16 -28.99 -4.61 3.06
C SER A 16 -27.66 -4.86 3.78
N LEU A 17 -26.57 -4.32 3.26
CA LEU A 17 -25.25 -4.43 3.88
C LEU A 17 -25.15 -3.55 5.13
N THR A 18 -25.75 -2.36 5.08
CA THR A 18 -25.81 -1.43 6.21
C THR A 18 -26.61 -2.01 7.37
N ASP A 19 -27.74 -2.64 7.08
CA ASP A 19 -28.59 -3.26 8.09
C ASP A 19 -27.93 -4.49 8.71
N GLN A 20 -27.28 -5.33 7.90
CA GLN A 20 -26.47 -6.45 8.41
C GLN A 20 -25.35 -5.96 9.33
N ALA A 21 -24.62 -4.91 8.91
CA ALA A 21 -23.54 -4.35 9.73
C ALA A 21 -24.06 -3.82 11.07
N LYS A 22 -25.20 -3.11 11.08
CA LYS A 22 -25.84 -2.66 12.32
C LYS A 22 -26.30 -3.82 13.20
N ALA A 23 -26.91 -4.84 12.62
CA ALA A 23 -27.37 -6.02 13.36
C ALA A 23 -26.22 -6.79 14.02
N MET A 24 -25.02 -6.70 13.46
CA MET A 24 -23.79 -7.32 13.97
C MET A 24 -22.92 -6.37 14.80
N ASP A 25 -23.41 -5.16 15.12
CA ASP A 25 -22.67 -4.11 15.86
C ASP A 25 -21.33 -3.73 15.21
N ILE A 26 -21.26 -3.78 13.87
CA ILE A 26 -20.07 -3.44 13.09
C ILE A 26 -20.00 -1.92 12.92
N ASN A 27 -18.88 -1.34 13.33
CA ASN A 27 -18.60 0.08 13.11
C ASN A 27 -18.21 0.36 11.65
N LEU A 28 -19.18 0.74 10.83
CA LEU A 28 -19.00 1.05 9.40
C LEU A 28 -17.87 2.05 9.14
N SER A 29 -17.75 3.10 9.95
CA SER A 29 -16.71 4.14 9.74
C SER A 29 -15.31 3.57 9.92
N GLN A 30 -15.11 2.77 10.97
CA GLN A 30 -13.82 2.14 11.25
C GLN A 30 -13.48 1.05 10.22
N THR A 31 -14.46 0.24 9.83
CA THR A 31 -14.28 -0.79 8.80
C THR A 31 -13.89 -0.17 7.46
N LEU A 32 -14.62 0.86 7.03
CA LEU A 32 -14.31 1.58 5.79
C LEU A 32 -12.92 2.22 5.83
N GLU A 33 -12.55 2.86 6.94
CA GLU A 33 -11.23 3.47 7.11
C GLU A 33 -10.11 2.41 6.99
N THR A 34 -10.29 1.26 7.64
CA THR A 34 -9.31 0.16 7.61
C THR A 34 -9.15 -0.43 6.22
N SER A 35 -10.26 -0.79 5.57
CA SER A 35 -10.23 -1.36 4.22
C SER A 35 -9.69 -0.35 3.19
N LEU A 36 -10.00 0.94 3.35
CA LEU A 36 -9.46 1.96 2.46
C LEU A 36 -7.94 2.13 2.61
N VAL A 37 -7.40 2.04 3.83
CA VAL A 37 -5.95 2.04 4.05
C VAL A 37 -5.28 0.86 3.35
N GLU A 38 -5.86 -0.33 3.44
CA GLU A 38 -5.34 -1.53 2.78
C GLU A 38 -5.32 -1.37 1.26
N VAL A 39 -6.44 -0.97 0.66
CA VAL A 39 -6.55 -0.74 -0.79
C VAL A 39 -5.56 0.34 -1.27
N LEU A 40 -5.43 1.43 -0.53
CA LEU A 40 -4.47 2.50 -0.87
C LEU A 40 -3.03 2.00 -0.80
N ARG A 41 -2.69 1.23 0.24
CA ARG A 41 -1.36 0.64 0.40
C ARG A 41 -1.03 -0.30 -0.76
N GLU A 42 -1.97 -1.14 -1.18
CA GLU A 42 -1.78 -2.04 -2.33
C GLU A 42 -1.57 -1.26 -3.61
N LYS A 43 -2.37 -0.22 -3.87
CA LYS A 43 -2.20 0.63 -5.05
C LYS A 43 -0.87 1.37 -5.05
N GLN A 44 -0.44 1.92 -3.91
CA GLN A 44 0.86 2.56 -3.78
C GLN A 44 2.00 1.57 -4.02
N LYS A 45 1.92 0.36 -3.48
CA LYS A 45 2.90 -0.69 -3.74
C LYS A 45 2.97 -1.04 -5.23
N ALA A 46 1.82 -1.18 -5.89
CA ALA A 46 1.76 -1.45 -7.32
C ALA A 46 2.37 -0.31 -8.15
N ALA A 47 2.05 0.95 -7.81
CA ALA A 47 2.64 2.13 -8.46
C ALA A 47 4.16 2.19 -8.27
N LEU A 48 4.65 1.97 -7.05
CA LEU A 48 6.09 1.94 -6.76
C LEU A 48 6.81 0.84 -7.56
N LEU A 49 6.21 -0.34 -7.71
CA LEU A 49 6.78 -1.41 -8.53
C LEU A 49 6.80 -1.04 -10.02
N ALA A 50 5.75 -0.40 -10.52
CA ALA A 50 5.68 0.06 -11.91
C ALA A 50 6.74 1.14 -12.20
N GLU A 51 6.89 2.12 -11.31
CA GLU A 51 7.83 3.23 -11.43
C GLU A 51 9.30 2.79 -11.25
N ASN A 52 9.57 1.90 -10.29
CA ASN A 52 10.93 1.44 -10.01
C ASN A 52 11.37 0.27 -10.90
N GLY A 53 10.47 -0.36 -11.65
CA GLY A 53 10.79 -1.48 -12.55
C GLY A 53 11.93 -1.16 -13.53
N PRO A 54 11.91 -0.03 -14.25
CA PRO A 54 13.01 0.38 -15.13
C PRO A 54 14.32 0.67 -14.40
N ALA A 55 14.25 1.36 -13.24
CA ALA A 55 15.44 1.75 -12.46
C ALA A 55 16.13 0.54 -11.83
N VAL A 56 15.36 -0.39 -11.24
CA VAL A 56 15.86 -1.64 -10.69
C VAL A 56 16.41 -2.54 -11.80
N LYS A 57 15.74 -2.64 -12.95
CA LYS A 57 16.28 -3.40 -14.10
C LYS A 57 17.58 -2.80 -14.64
N ALA A 58 17.69 -1.47 -14.71
CA ALA A 58 18.91 -0.81 -15.15
C ALA A 58 20.06 -1.04 -14.16
N TYR A 59 19.79 -0.96 -12.86
CA TYR A 59 20.74 -1.28 -11.81
C TYR A 59 21.18 -2.75 -11.87
N ASN A 60 20.24 -3.70 -11.95
CA ASN A 60 20.55 -5.12 -12.05
C ASN A 60 21.40 -5.45 -13.28
N ARG A 61 21.07 -4.88 -14.46
CA ARG A 61 21.92 -5.02 -15.67
C ARG A 61 23.31 -4.43 -15.50
N ARG A 62 23.46 -3.36 -14.71
CA ARG A 62 24.77 -2.80 -14.39
C ARG A 62 25.58 -3.77 -13.55
N ILE A 63 24.97 -4.34 -12.51
CA ILE A 63 25.61 -5.33 -11.63
C ILE A 63 25.98 -6.60 -12.40
N GLU A 64 25.09 -7.11 -13.27
CA GLU A 64 25.40 -8.28 -14.14
C GLU A 64 26.59 -8.02 -15.07
N LYS A 65 26.75 -6.79 -15.58
CA LYS A 65 27.83 -6.44 -16.52
C LYS A 65 29.13 -6.02 -15.84
N GLN A 66 29.06 -5.39 -14.68
CA GLN A 66 30.20 -4.69 -14.05
C GLN A 66 30.59 -5.27 -12.69
N GLY A 67 29.85 -6.26 -12.19
CA GLY A 67 29.99 -6.76 -10.82
C GLY A 67 29.43 -5.79 -9.79
N LEU A 68 29.37 -6.22 -8.52
CA LEU A 68 29.13 -5.32 -7.41
C LEU A 68 30.42 -4.60 -7.04
N PHE A 69 30.29 -3.33 -6.63
CA PHE A 69 31.41 -2.56 -6.08
C PHE A 69 32.09 -3.27 -4.90
N SER A 70 31.32 -4.05 -4.13
CA SER A 70 31.81 -4.81 -2.98
C SER A 70 32.46 -6.15 -3.33
N ASP A 71 32.44 -6.60 -4.59
CA ASP A 71 32.98 -7.91 -4.97
C ASP A 71 34.49 -8.01 -4.68
N GLY A 72 35.22 -6.89 -4.64
CA GLY A 72 36.65 -6.84 -4.31
C GLY A 72 36.98 -6.77 -2.81
N VAL A 73 35.99 -6.59 -1.92
CA VAL A 73 36.21 -6.35 -0.48
C VAL A 73 35.34 -7.21 0.43
N ARG A 74 34.50 -8.08 -0.13
CA ARG A 74 33.65 -8.97 0.67
C ARG A 74 34.46 -10.18 1.16
N GLN A 75 34.86 -10.16 2.42
CA GLN A 75 35.32 -11.34 3.17
C GLN A 75 34.12 -11.93 3.92
N PHE A 76 33.88 -13.23 3.76
CA PHE A 76 32.88 -13.98 4.53
C PHE A 76 33.54 -14.65 5.74
#